data_AF-A0A249SN33-F1
#
_entry.id   AF-A0A249SN33-F1
#
_cell.length_a   1.000
_cell.length_b   1.000
_cell.length_c   1.000
_cell.angle_alpha   90.00
_cell.angle_beta   90.00
_cell.angle_gamma   90.00
#
_symmetry.space_group_name_H-M   'P 1'
#
loop_
_entity.id
_entity.type
_entity.pdbx_description
1 polymer ?
#
loop_
_entity_poly.entity_id
_entity_poly.type
_entity_poly.pdbx_seq_one_letter_code
_entity_poly.pdbx_strand_id
1 'polypeptide(L)'
;MNKKDKKNMDKWLNILSKKLSGLKSLDRKDIIENYKDLWNEEFSQGKSANEILLGLRSINEIAKEFYEEFGIIKNHKGEVTKIKIVNSKTESTTSFFKEIKGFFIKTFGLLYSITAILISITLFLTFVAIIVAIPVALVLAFINFEFLVVLPLAIGVMGIGVIVSIFLFFLSSSSYYTVKAIFYKWFTKESLISKDKKKNSNKIMLCILIIAGSMGGVGAITSTVGNDSIYGSIISGNYLNKSENEIFNLEQAISDVFDGKENEFNDNSNIYIDFNWSSSPWSIFEINYNQELLNNTLTIEKNFNFKQTLGDQFVITQNTEKNYWNKNTNANGGSLYLNFNISAPWNAKFLSITPIKYKITYNFTINGVQAKKVFVRF
;
A
#
# COMPACT_ATOMS: atom_id res chain seq x y z
N MET A 1 54.72 14.97 26.62
CA MET A 1 53.47 14.40 27.15
C MET A 1 52.62 13.78 26.03
N ASN A 2 52.15 12.54 26.18
CA ASN A 2 51.30 11.90 25.17
C ASN A 2 49.83 12.38 25.30
N LYS A 3 48.98 12.06 24.30
CA LYS A 3 47.56 12.50 24.28
C LYS A 3 46.72 11.96 25.47
N LYS A 4 47.06 10.79 26.01
CA LYS A 4 46.34 10.14 27.11
C LYS A 4 46.67 10.82 28.45
N ASP A 5 47.93 11.14 28.67
CA ASP A 5 48.41 11.81 29.88
C ASP A 5 47.91 13.26 29.93
N LYS A 6 47.91 13.96 28.79
CA LYS A 6 47.31 15.30 28.67
C LYS A 6 45.83 15.29 29.07
N LYS A 7 45.08 14.29 28.60
CA LYS A 7 43.66 14.14 28.93
C LYS A 7 43.42 13.88 30.42
N ASN A 8 44.31 13.14 31.08
CA ASN A 8 44.21 12.87 32.52
C ASN A 8 44.49 14.14 33.34
N MET A 9 45.53 14.89 32.97
CA MET A 9 45.85 16.20 33.56
C MET A 9 44.68 17.18 33.40
N ASP A 10 44.19 17.36 32.16
CA ASP A 10 43.07 18.27 31.87
C ASP A 10 41.79 17.87 32.65
N LYS A 11 41.53 16.57 32.78
CA LYS A 11 40.39 16.08 33.57
C LYS A 11 40.55 16.41 35.05
N TRP A 12 41.73 16.21 35.61
CA TRP A 12 42.00 16.48 37.02
C TRP A 12 41.95 17.98 37.34
N LEU A 13 42.61 18.82 36.53
CA LEU A 13 42.58 20.28 36.68
C LEU A 13 41.17 20.85 36.54
N ASN A 14 40.34 20.29 35.65
CA ASN A 14 38.95 20.71 35.53
C ASN A 14 38.11 20.38 36.78
N ILE A 15 38.37 19.25 37.45
CA ILE A 15 37.69 18.89 38.69
C ILE A 15 38.13 19.82 39.82
N LEU A 16 39.44 20.11 39.92
CA LEU A 16 39.98 21.08 40.88
C LEU A 16 39.41 22.48 40.66
N SER A 17 39.39 22.98 39.41
CA SER A 17 38.83 24.29 39.05
C SER A 17 37.36 24.44 39.44
N LYS A 18 36.55 23.38 39.24
CA LYS A 18 35.15 23.36 39.70
C LYS A 18 35.05 23.42 41.22
N LYS A 19 35.93 22.74 41.95
CA LYS A 19 35.96 22.72 43.42
C LYS A 19 36.43 24.03 44.02
N LEU A 20 37.30 24.76 43.34
CA LEU A 20 37.80 26.10 43.67
C LEU A 20 36.90 27.24 43.17
N SER A 21 35.68 26.94 42.70
CA SER A 21 34.76 27.93 42.15
C SER A 21 34.33 29.04 43.12
N GLY A 22 34.51 28.82 44.43
CA GLY A 22 34.27 29.81 45.48
C GLY A 22 35.38 30.86 45.64
N LEU A 23 36.55 30.66 45.04
CA LEU A 23 37.63 31.65 45.00
C LEU A 23 37.40 32.72 43.92
N LYS A 24 38.07 33.88 44.04
CA LYS A 24 38.06 34.88 42.97
C LYS A 24 38.67 34.29 41.70
N SER A 25 38.23 34.80 40.54
CA SER A 25 38.60 34.22 39.25
C SER A 25 40.09 34.32 38.92
N LEU A 26 40.81 35.30 39.46
CA LEU A 26 42.26 35.45 39.30
C LEU A 26 42.99 34.40 40.13
N ASP A 27 42.75 34.37 41.45
CA ASP A 27 43.33 33.39 42.38
C ASP A 27 43.11 31.94 41.92
N ARG A 28 41.89 31.62 41.46
CA ARG A 28 41.58 30.29 40.89
C ARG A 28 42.41 29.98 39.66
N LYS A 29 42.64 30.97 38.78
CA LYS A 29 43.43 30.77 37.56
C LYS A 29 44.89 30.53 37.90
N ASP A 30 45.44 31.29 38.85
CA ASP A 30 46.83 31.19 39.27
C ASP A 30 47.11 29.86 39.96
N ILE A 31 46.20 29.38 40.82
CA ILE A 31 46.31 28.05 41.44
C ILE A 31 46.27 26.94 40.38
N ILE A 32 45.36 27.01 39.40
CA ILE A 32 45.25 26.00 38.35
C ILE A 32 46.48 25.99 37.45
N GLU A 33 47.05 27.16 37.14
CA GLU A 33 48.29 27.23 36.36
C GLU A 33 49.47 26.66 37.15
N ASN A 34 49.58 26.95 38.46
CA ASN A 34 50.63 26.37 39.31
C ASN A 34 50.57 24.83 39.36
N TYR A 35 49.39 24.24 39.53
CA TYR A 35 49.26 22.78 39.45
C TYR A 35 49.55 22.24 38.05
N LYS A 36 49.22 22.97 37.00
CA LYS A 36 49.56 22.58 35.63
C LYS A 36 51.08 22.59 35.41
N ASP A 37 51.78 23.57 35.96
CA ASP A 37 53.25 23.65 35.92
C ASP A 37 53.88 22.50 36.70
N LEU A 38 53.39 22.19 37.91
CA LEU A 38 53.80 21.03 38.69
C LEU A 38 53.62 19.71 37.91
N TRP A 39 52.48 19.55 37.23
CA TRP A 39 52.23 18.39 36.37
C TRP A 39 53.23 18.28 35.22
N ASN A 40 53.60 19.40 34.60
CA ASN A 40 54.59 19.44 33.52
C ASN A 40 56.00 19.12 34.03
N GLU A 41 56.36 19.63 35.22
CA GLU A 41 57.64 19.39 35.86
C GLU A 41 57.81 17.92 36.23
N GLU A 42 56.82 17.33 36.93
CA GLU A 42 56.85 15.92 37.32
C GLU A 42 56.84 14.97 36.12
N PHE A 43 56.15 15.35 35.04
CA PHE A 43 56.20 14.62 33.78
C PHE A 43 57.59 14.73 33.11
N SER A 44 58.26 15.88 33.20
CA SER A 44 59.61 16.07 32.66
C SER A 44 60.67 15.24 33.40
N GLN A 45 60.41 14.90 34.67
CA GLN A 45 61.22 13.98 35.48
C GLN A 45 60.95 12.49 35.17
N GLY A 46 60.09 12.20 34.18
CA GLY A 46 59.81 10.84 33.72
C GLY A 46 58.71 10.10 34.50
N LYS A 47 57.99 10.78 35.41
CA LYS A 47 56.87 10.16 36.13
C LYS A 47 55.65 10.00 35.23
N SER A 48 54.95 8.89 35.38
CA SER A 48 53.70 8.62 34.69
C SER A 48 52.53 9.40 35.29
N ALA A 49 51.48 9.66 34.49
CA ALA A 49 50.30 10.40 34.97
C ALA A 49 49.62 9.77 36.20
N ASN A 50 49.72 8.45 36.38
CA ASN A 50 49.17 7.76 37.55
C ASN A 50 50.04 7.97 38.80
N GLU A 51 51.37 7.99 38.66
CA GLU A 51 52.29 8.28 39.77
C GLU A 51 52.14 9.73 40.25
N ILE A 52 51.96 10.66 39.31
CA ILE A 52 51.66 12.06 39.63
C ILE A 52 50.35 12.15 40.42
N LEU A 53 49.29 11.48 39.97
CA LEU A 53 48.00 11.47 40.67
C LEU A 53 48.06 10.86 42.07
N LEU A 54 48.91 9.85 42.29
CA LEU A 54 49.11 9.24 43.60
C LEU A 54 49.95 10.11 44.54
N GLY A 55 50.89 10.90 44.00
CA GLY A 55 51.69 11.86 44.75
C GLY A 55 50.94 13.14 45.11
N LEU A 56 49.89 13.48 44.35
CA LEU A 56 49.04 14.63 44.63
C LEU A 56 48.05 14.33 45.77
N ARG A 57 47.89 15.30 46.68
CA ARG A 57 46.85 15.27 47.71
C ARG A 57 45.45 15.23 47.08
N SER A 58 44.46 14.81 47.86
CA SER A 58 43.10 14.72 47.33
C SER A 58 42.56 16.12 46.98
N ILE A 59 41.81 16.22 45.87
CA ILE A 59 41.25 17.49 45.39
C ILE A 59 40.40 18.20 46.47
N ASN A 60 39.75 17.42 47.36
CA ASN A 60 38.95 17.99 48.44
C ASN A 60 39.81 18.61 49.55
N GLU A 61 40.95 18.01 49.88
CA GLU A 61 41.91 18.56 50.85
C GLU A 61 42.55 19.84 50.30
N ILE A 62 43.00 19.81 49.05
CA ILE A 62 43.57 20.99 48.36
C ILE A 62 42.56 22.15 48.37
N ALA A 63 41.31 21.89 47.98
CA ALA A 63 40.29 22.93 47.98
C ALA A 63 39.98 23.46 49.39
N LYS A 64 40.01 22.60 50.41
CA LYS A 64 39.79 22.98 51.81
C LYS A 64 40.92 23.87 52.33
N GLU A 65 42.18 23.51 52.08
CA GLU A 65 43.36 24.31 52.48
C GLU A 65 43.29 25.71 51.87
N PHE A 66 43.02 25.84 50.56
CA PHE A 66 42.88 27.17 49.95
C PHE A 66 41.66 27.93 50.50
N TYR A 67 40.54 27.27 50.77
CA TYR A 67 39.41 27.98 51.39
C TYR A 67 39.68 28.43 52.83
N GLU A 68 40.54 27.74 53.58
CA GLU A 68 41.01 28.18 54.89
C GLU A 68 42.03 29.32 54.77
N GLU A 69 42.99 29.22 53.84
CA GLU A 69 44.04 30.22 53.61
C GLU A 69 43.48 31.56 53.10
N PHE A 70 42.51 31.53 52.19
CA PHE A 70 41.82 32.72 51.70
C PHE A 70 40.69 33.20 52.63
N GLY A 71 40.59 32.63 53.84
CA GLY A 71 39.64 33.06 54.89
C GLY A 71 38.17 32.85 54.53
N ILE A 72 37.87 31.98 53.56
CA ILE A 72 36.51 31.64 53.13
C ILE A 72 35.83 30.71 54.15
N ILE A 73 36.63 29.90 54.85
CA ILE A 73 36.20 29.07 55.98
C ILE A 73 36.85 29.63 57.25
N LYS A 74 36.05 30.18 58.18
CA LYS A 74 36.55 30.52 59.51
C LYS A 74 36.76 29.24 60.32
N ASN A 75 37.95 29.05 60.86
CA ASN A 75 38.26 27.97 61.80
C ASN A 75 37.35 28.05 63.03
N HIS A 76 36.27 27.26 63.05
CA HIS A 76 35.62 26.85 64.28
C HIS A 76 35.78 25.34 64.44
N LYS A 77 36.57 24.97 65.46
CA LYS A 77 36.54 23.63 66.04
C LYS A 77 35.10 23.32 66.41
N GLY A 78 34.50 22.34 65.75
CA GLY A 78 33.19 21.81 66.12
C GLY A 78 32.27 21.64 64.93
N GLU A 79 31.90 20.39 64.68
CA GLU A 79 30.87 19.92 63.76
C GLU A 79 31.09 20.12 62.25
N VAL A 80 31.19 18.96 61.59
CA VAL A 80 31.12 18.78 60.14
C VAL A 80 29.72 19.18 59.65
N THR A 81 29.48 20.48 59.55
CA THR A 81 28.39 21.01 58.75
C THR A 81 28.85 21.03 57.31
N LYS A 82 28.17 20.24 56.47
CA LYS A 82 28.34 20.23 55.01
C LYS A 82 28.35 21.68 54.51
N ILE A 83 29.52 22.11 54.02
CA ILE A 83 29.70 23.39 53.35
C ILE A 83 28.76 23.41 52.14
N LYS A 84 27.60 24.03 52.31
CA LYS A 84 26.72 24.42 51.22
C LYS A 84 27.34 25.67 50.65
N ILE A 85 28.17 25.51 49.61
CA ILE A 85 28.68 26.62 48.81
C ILE A 85 27.46 27.41 48.33
N VAL A 86 27.25 28.58 48.94
CA VAL A 86 26.26 29.55 48.50
C VAL A 86 26.78 30.12 47.20
N ASN A 87 26.23 29.64 46.09
CA ASN A 87 26.40 30.26 44.78
C ASN A 87 25.66 31.61 44.81
N SER A 88 26.31 32.65 45.33
CA SER A 88 25.89 34.03 45.18
C SER A 88 26.23 34.49 43.75
N LYS A 89 25.44 34.05 42.77
CA LYS A 89 25.34 34.69 41.44
C LYS A 89 24.14 34.13 40.68
N THR A 90 23.28 35.06 40.23
CA THR A 90 22.18 34.90 39.26
C THR A 90 20.82 34.39 39.75
N GLU A 91 20.29 34.95 40.85
CA GLU A 91 18.89 34.71 41.23
C GLU A 91 17.85 35.55 40.45
N SER A 92 18.23 36.66 39.80
CA SER A 92 17.25 37.50 39.09
C SER A 92 17.01 37.13 37.62
N THR A 93 17.96 36.46 36.94
CA THR A 93 17.79 36.04 35.54
C THR A 93 17.37 34.57 35.39
N THR A 94 17.63 33.70 36.37
CA THR A 94 17.27 32.27 36.28
C THR A 94 15.82 31.98 36.62
N SER A 95 15.14 32.82 37.42
CA SER A 95 13.69 32.72 37.68
C SER A 95 12.88 33.10 36.44
N PHE A 96 13.16 34.25 35.82
CA PHE A 96 12.46 34.71 34.60
C PHE A 96 12.68 33.75 33.42
N PHE A 97 13.91 33.25 33.21
CA PHE A 97 14.18 32.25 32.18
C PHE A 97 13.59 30.85 32.52
N LYS A 98 13.45 30.47 33.79
CA LYS A 98 12.72 29.24 34.17
C LYS A 98 11.22 29.38 33.96
N GLU A 99 10.65 30.55 34.24
CA GLU A 99 9.24 30.83 34.02
C GLU A 99 8.92 30.92 32.53
N ILE A 100 9.77 31.58 31.72
CA ILE A 100 9.66 31.61 30.26
C ILE A 100 9.79 30.21 29.67
N LYS A 101 10.79 29.43 30.09
CA LYS A 101 10.98 28.05 29.61
C LYS A 101 9.83 27.13 30.06
N GLY A 102 9.32 27.32 31.27
CA GLY A 102 8.14 26.63 31.79
C GLY A 102 6.85 27.02 31.07
N PHE A 103 6.71 28.29 30.69
CA PHE A 103 5.60 28.79 29.88
C PHE A 103 5.66 28.19 28.48
N PHE A 104 6.77 28.32 27.75
CA PHE A 104 6.92 27.71 26.42
C PHE A 104 6.68 26.20 26.44
N ILE A 105 7.23 25.46 27.42
CA ILE A 105 6.97 24.02 27.53
C ILE A 105 5.47 23.78 27.73
N LYS A 106 4.80 24.47 28.67
CA LYS A 106 3.36 24.34 28.89
C LYS A 106 2.53 24.69 27.65
N THR A 107 2.86 25.77 26.96
CA THR A 107 2.16 26.20 25.74
C THR A 107 2.38 25.21 24.60
N PHE A 108 3.60 24.70 24.40
CA PHE A 108 3.89 23.70 23.38
C PHE A 108 3.20 22.36 23.64
N GLY A 109 3.16 21.85 24.88
CA GLY A 109 2.44 20.59 25.12
C GLY A 109 0.93 20.75 25.22
N LEU A 110 0.42 21.94 25.50
CA LEU A 110 -1.00 22.26 25.32
C LEU A 110 -1.35 22.28 23.82
N LEU A 111 -0.52 22.93 22.99
CA LEU A 111 -0.66 22.90 21.53
C LEU A 111 -0.59 21.46 20.99
N TYR A 112 0.40 20.68 21.43
CA TYR A 112 0.56 19.27 21.07
C TYR A 112 -0.66 18.44 21.47
N SER A 113 -1.18 18.64 22.68
CA SER A 113 -2.38 17.96 23.19
C SER A 113 -3.62 18.31 22.37
N ILE A 114 -3.82 19.59 22.01
CA ILE A 114 -4.90 20.03 21.12
C ILE A 114 -4.76 19.38 19.74
N THR A 115 -3.57 19.38 19.14
CA THR A 115 -3.34 18.74 17.83
C THR A 115 -3.59 17.23 17.88
N ALA A 116 -3.19 16.55 18.95
CA ALA A 116 -3.42 15.12 19.11
C ALA A 116 -4.91 14.77 19.36
N ILE A 117 -5.66 15.64 20.04
CA ILE A 117 -7.14 15.55 20.16
C ILE A 117 -7.79 15.73 18.79
N LEU A 118 -7.38 16.74 18.02
CA LEU A 118 -7.91 16.97 16.67
C LEU A 118 -7.63 15.78 15.75
N ILE A 119 -6.42 15.21 15.80
CA ILE A 119 -6.07 13.99 15.06
C ILE A 119 -6.93 12.81 15.53
N SER A 120 -7.11 12.61 16.83
CA SER A 120 -7.95 11.54 17.39
C SER A 120 -9.41 11.65 16.94
N ILE A 121 -9.97 12.87 16.96
CA ILE A 121 -11.33 13.18 16.49
C ILE A 121 -11.42 12.93 14.98
N THR A 122 -10.46 13.39 14.20
CA THR A 122 -10.45 13.20 12.75
C THR A 122 -10.44 11.71 12.40
N LEU A 123 -9.56 10.93 13.03
CA LEU A 123 -9.50 9.48 12.83
C LEU A 123 -10.79 8.77 13.24
N PHE A 124 -11.44 9.22 14.31
CA PHE A 124 -12.73 8.70 14.74
C PHE A 124 -13.86 9.03 13.76
N LEU A 125 -13.92 10.27 13.27
CA LEU A 125 -14.89 10.69 12.26
C LEU A 125 -14.68 9.92 10.95
N THR A 126 -13.44 9.69 10.53
CA THR A 126 -13.13 8.86 9.36
C THR A 126 -13.60 7.42 9.57
N PHE A 127 -13.41 6.84 10.76
CA PHE A 127 -13.96 5.52 11.10
C PHE A 127 -15.49 5.48 10.96
N VAL A 128 -16.20 6.44 11.55
CA VAL A 128 -17.67 6.52 11.45
C VAL A 128 -18.11 6.71 10.00
N ALA A 129 -17.41 7.57 9.24
CA ALA A 129 -17.70 7.81 7.84
C ALA A 129 -17.54 6.55 6.99
N ILE A 130 -16.51 5.73 7.22
CA ILE A 130 -16.31 4.48 6.49
C ILE A 130 -17.45 3.48 6.76
N ILE A 131 -17.90 3.34 8.02
CA ILE A 131 -19.01 2.44 8.38
C ILE A 131 -20.31 2.84 7.69
N VAL A 132 -20.57 4.14 7.53
CA VAL A 132 -21.78 4.64 6.88
C VAL A 132 -21.64 4.63 5.34
N ALA A 133 -20.49 5.03 4.82
CA ALA A 133 -20.27 5.19 3.39
C ALA A 133 -20.17 3.86 2.63
N ILE A 134 -19.55 2.81 3.22
CA ILE A 134 -19.40 1.52 2.55
C ILE A 134 -20.76 0.89 2.18
N PRO A 135 -21.72 0.74 3.11
CA PRO A 135 -23.04 0.22 2.78
C PRO A 135 -23.76 1.04 1.71
N VAL A 136 -23.71 2.38 1.81
CA VAL A 136 -24.36 3.28 0.84
C VAL A 136 -23.72 3.15 -0.55
N ALA A 137 -22.39 3.11 -0.63
CA ALA A 137 -21.66 2.91 -1.87
C ALA A 137 -21.94 1.54 -2.50
N LEU A 138 -22.10 0.50 -1.68
CA LEU A 138 -22.48 -0.83 -2.16
C LEU A 138 -23.90 -0.86 -2.71
N VAL A 139 -24.87 -0.25 -2.01
CA VAL A 139 -26.24 -0.15 -2.50
C VAL A 139 -26.28 0.61 -3.84
N LEU A 140 -25.58 1.74 -3.94
CA LEU A 140 -25.46 2.48 -5.20
C LEU A 140 -24.76 1.66 -6.29
N ALA A 141 -23.76 0.86 -5.95
CA ALA A 141 -23.11 -0.02 -6.90
C ALA A 141 -24.04 -1.12 -7.40
N PHE A 142 -24.81 -1.77 -6.52
CA PHE A 142 -25.80 -2.80 -6.89
C PHE A 142 -26.98 -2.23 -7.70
N ILE A 143 -27.29 -0.94 -7.57
CA ILE A 143 -28.32 -0.27 -8.38
C ILE A 143 -27.80 0.04 -9.79
N ASN A 144 -26.53 0.47 -9.91
CA ASN A 144 -25.99 0.99 -11.17
C ASN A 144 -25.18 -0.01 -11.99
N PHE A 145 -24.75 -1.14 -11.40
CA PHE A 145 -23.90 -2.13 -12.05
C PHE A 145 -24.45 -3.55 -11.88
N GLU A 146 -24.05 -4.44 -12.78
CA GLU A 146 -24.48 -5.84 -12.77
C GLU A 146 -23.97 -6.60 -11.54
N PHE A 147 -24.82 -7.48 -11.00
CA PHE A 147 -24.57 -8.22 -9.75
C PHE A 147 -23.21 -8.93 -9.70
N LEU A 148 -22.81 -9.57 -10.81
CA LEU A 148 -21.55 -10.32 -10.90
C LEU A 148 -20.31 -9.42 -10.88
N VAL A 149 -20.43 -8.16 -11.30
CA VAL A 149 -19.34 -7.17 -11.27
C VAL A 149 -19.21 -6.55 -9.87
N VAL A 150 -20.33 -6.38 -9.17
CA VAL A 150 -20.37 -5.75 -7.84
C VAL A 150 -19.98 -6.74 -6.73
N LEU A 151 -20.24 -8.04 -6.90
CA LEU A 151 -19.99 -9.06 -5.87
C LEU A 151 -18.51 -9.13 -5.40
N PRO A 152 -17.49 -9.15 -6.28
CA PRO A 152 -16.09 -9.16 -5.85
C PRO A 152 -15.68 -7.84 -5.21
N LEU A 153 -16.18 -6.71 -5.73
CA LEU A 153 -15.97 -5.38 -5.17
C LEU A 153 -16.54 -5.30 -3.75
N ALA A 154 -17.72 -5.87 -3.52
CA ALA A 154 -18.37 -5.93 -2.22
C ALA A 154 -17.54 -6.71 -1.21
N ILE A 155 -17.06 -7.89 -1.60
CA ILE A 155 -16.22 -8.74 -0.73
C ILE A 155 -14.89 -8.03 -0.40
N GLY A 156 -14.24 -7.42 -1.41
CA GLY A 156 -12.98 -6.71 -1.23
C GLY A 156 -13.11 -5.45 -0.35
N VAL A 157 -14.11 -4.61 -0.63
CA VAL A 157 -14.34 -3.35 0.11
C VAL A 157 -14.86 -3.63 1.52
N MET A 158 -15.72 -4.64 1.73
CA MET A 158 -16.10 -5.03 3.09
C MET A 158 -14.90 -5.58 3.87
N GLY A 159 -14.08 -6.45 3.25
CA GLY A 159 -12.90 -7.03 3.90
C GLY A 159 -11.88 -5.96 4.32
N ILE A 160 -11.39 -5.16 3.37
CA ILE A 160 -10.40 -4.12 3.65
C ILE A 160 -11.01 -2.99 4.48
N GLY A 161 -12.24 -2.57 4.16
CA GLY A 161 -12.91 -1.47 4.83
C GLY A 161 -13.11 -1.72 6.32
N VAL A 162 -13.48 -2.93 6.72
CA VAL A 162 -13.60 -3.32 8.13
C VAL A 162 -12.23 -3.30 8.82
N ILE A 163 -11.17 -3.79 8.17
CA ILE A 163 -9.82 -3.80 8.75
C ILE A 163 -9.29 -2.38 8.95
N VAL A 164 -9.44 -1.50 7.95
CA VAL A 164 -9.02 -0.10 8.02
C VAL A 164 -9.83 0.63 9.11
N SER A 165 -11.13 0.38 9.20
CA SER A 165 -11.99 0.96 10.24
C SER A 165 -11.53 0.57 11.65
N ILE A 166 -11.28 -0.71 11.89
CA ILE A 166 -10.76 -1.20 13.17
C ILE A 166 -9.41 -0.53 13.48
N PHE A 167 -8.51 -0.46 12.51
CA PHE A 167 -7.20 0.17 12.68
C PHE A 167 -7.31 1.66 13.06
N LEU A 168 -8.16 2.43 12.38
CA LEU A 168 -8.41 3.84 12.67
C LEU A 168 -9.01 4.04 14.07
N PHE A 169 -9.93 3.16 14.49
CA PHE A 169 -10.51 3.19 15.84
C PHE A 169 -9.44 2.97 16.94
N PHE A 170 -8.52 2.03 16.74
CA PHE A 170 -7.42 1.78 17.67
C PHE A 170 -6.41 2.93 17.71
N LEU A 171 -6.07 3.51 16.55
CA LEU A 171 -5.22 4.70 16.46
C LEU A 171 -5.84 5.89 17.17
N SER A 172 -7.14 6.13 16.95
CA SER A 172 -7.89 7.17 17.64
C SER A 172 -7.88 6.95 19.16
N SER A 173 -8.16 5.72 19.62
CA SER A 173 -8.12 5.35 21.04
C SER A 173 -6.73 5.52 21.65
N SER A 174 -5.67 5.07 20.97
CA SER A 174 -4.29 5.18 21.45
C SER A 174 -3.85 6.64 21.54
N SER A 175 -4.21 7.46 20.55
CA SER A 175 -3.97 8.91 20.58
C SER A 175 -4.66 9.55 21.79
N TYR A 176 -5.94 9.22 22.02
CA TYR A 176 -6.70 9.69 23.18
C TYR A 176 -6.05 9.32 24.52
N TYR A 177 -5.63 8.06 24.70
CA TYR A 177 -4.94 7.64 25.94
C TYR A 177 -3.59 8.35 26.13
N THR A 178 -2.87 8.61 25.04
CA THR A 178 -1.57 9.32 25.08
C THR A 178 -1.75 10.77 25.49
N VAL A 179 -2.75 11.46 24.92
CA VAL A 179 -3.15 12.81 25.33
C VAL A 179 -3.55 12.81 26.80
N LYS A 180 -4.39 11.86 27.22
CA LYS A 180 -4.83 11.74 28.61
C LYS A 180 -3.60 11.60 29.54
N ALA A 181 -2.66 10.71 29.25
CA ALA A 181 -1.47 10.53 30.07
C ALA A 181 -0.58 11.78 30.15
N ILE A 182 -0.38 12.49 29.03
CA ILE A 182 0.41 13.74 28.99
C ILE A 182 -0.31 14.84 29.79
N PHE A 183 -1.62 15.00 29.59
CA PHE A 183 -2.43 16.00 30.27
C PHE A 183 -2.45 15.76 31.78
N TYR A 184 -2.68 14.52 32.22
CA TYR A 184 -2.63 14.16 33.65
C TYR A 184 -1.23 14.37 34.24
N LYS A 185 -0.15 14.03 33.54
CA LYS A 185 1.22 14.24 34.02
C LYS A 185 1.59 15.73 34.15
N TRP A 186 0.95 16.60 33.36
CA TRP A 186 1.25 18.03 33.34
C TRP A 186 0.36 18.87 34.24
N PHE A 187 -0.91 18.50 34.41
CA PHE A 187 -1.89 19.25 35.19
C PHE A 187 -2.16 18.67 36.58
N THR A 188 -1.90 17.37 36.79
CA THR A 188 -2.05 16.71 38.10
C THR A 188 -0.69 16.26 38.62
N LYS A 189 -0.35 16.61 39.86
CA LYS A 189 0.94 16.31 40.51
C LYS A 189 1.09 14.84 40.94
N GLU A 190 0.20 13.96 40.51
CA GLU A 190 0.24 12.53 40.83
C GLU A 190 0.86 11.74 39.68
N SER A 191 1.96 11.04 39.98
CA SER A 191 2.50 10.01 39.10
C SER A 191 1.53 8.83 39.06
N LEU A 192 0.78 8.69 37.97
CA LEU A 192 0.01 7.48 37.70
C LEU A 192 0.98 6.29 37.58
N ILE A 193 1.09 5.52 38.67
CA ILE A 193 1.59 4.14 38.64
C ILE A 193 0.46 3.31 38.04
N SER A 194 0.32 3.31 36.72
CA SER A 194 -0.62 2.39 36.08
C SER A 194 0.04 1.02 35.95
N LYS A 195 -0.40 0.07 36.78
CA LYS A 195 -0.29 -1.37 36.55
C LYS A 195 -0.96 -1.72 35.21
N ASP A 196 -0.27 -1.53 34.09
CA ASP A 196 -0.80 -1.85 32.76
C ASP A 196 -0.07 -3.09 32.20
N LYS A 197 -0.05 -4.18 32.99
CA LYS A 197 0.69 -5.42 32.65
C LYS A 197 -0.14 -6.44 31.85
N LYS A 198 -1.43 -6.18 31.60
CA LYS A 198 -2.35 -7.14 30.93
C LYS A 198 -2.88 -6.69 29.56
N LYS A 199 -2.37 -5.59 28.99
CA LYS A 199 -2.94 -4.95 27.79
C LYS A 199 -2.21 -5.24 26.47
N ASN A 200 -1.06 -5.92 26.51
CA ASN A 200 -0.27 -6.18 25.30
C ASN A 200 -0.73 -7.40 24.48
N SER A 201 -1.39 -8.41 25.07
CA SER A 201 -1.84 -9.58 24.28
C SER A 201 -2.96 -9.20 23.30
N ASN A 202 -3.87 -8.30 23.69
CA ASN A 202 -4.93 -7.82 22.79
C ASN A 202 -4.35 -7.01 21.63
N LYS A 203 -3.23 -6.29 21.82
CA LYS A 203 -2.55 -5.58 20.73
C LYS A 203 -1.85 -6.55 19.77
N ILE A 204 -1.24 -7.62 20.27
CA ILE A 204 -0.60 -8.66 19.46
C ILE A 204 -1.65 -9.46 18.68
N MET A 205 -2.74 -9.87 19.33
CA MET A 205 -3.88 -10.54 18.69
C MET A 205 -4.53 -9.67 17.62
N LEU A 206 -4.60 -8.34 17.84
CA LEU A 206 -5.07 -7.40 16.83
C LEU A 206 -4.10 -7.30 15.64
N CYS A 207 -2.79 -7.23 15.88
CA CYS A 207 -1.80 -7.28 14.80
C CYS A 207 -1.90 -8.58 14.01
N ILE A 208 -2.12 -9.72 14.67
CA ILE A 208 -2.34 -11.01 14.01
C ILE A 208 -3.65 -10.99 13.22
N LEU A 209 -4.74 -10.41 13.73
CA LEU A 209 -6.00 -10.22 12.99
C LEU A 209 -5.85 -9.27 11.80
N ILE A 210 -5.06 -8.21 11.92
CA ILE A 210 -4.75 -7.29 10.82
C ILE A 210 -3.88 -7.98 9.78
N ILE A 211 -2.87 -8.77 10.18
CA ILE A 211 -2.01 -9.53 9.27
C ILE A 211 -2.81 -10.65 8.60
N ALA A 212 -3.58 -11.44 9.35
CA ALA A 212 -4.42 -12.51 8.81
C ALA A 212 -5.56 -11.97 7.94
N GLY A 213 -6.19 -10.86 8.35
CA GLY A 213 -7.23 -10.18 7.58
C GLY A 213 -6.70 -9.48 6.34
N SER A 214 -5.51 -8.86 6.41
CA SER A 214 -4.85 -8.31 5.22
C SER A 214 -4.32 -9.43 4.33
N MET A 215 -3.86 -10.57 4.84
CA MET A 215 -3.52 -11.74 4.01
C MET A 215 -4.75 -12.41 3.41
N GLY A 216 -5.92 -12.35 4.06
CA GLY A 216 -7.19 -12.83 3.51
C GLY A 216 -7.81 -11.88 2.49
N GLY A 217 -7.75 -10.56 2.73
CA GLY A 217 -8.21 -9.52 1.82
C GLY A 217 -7.25 -9.32 0.64
N VAL A 218 -5.95 -9.24 0.89
CA VAL A 218 -4.90 -9.28 -0.13
C VAL A 218 -4.86 -10.66 -0.77
N GLY A 219 -5.18 -11.76 -0.10
CA GLY A 219 -5.27 -13.09 -0.70
C GLY A 219 -6.48 -13.25 -1.62
N ALA A 220 -7.64 -12.69 -1.26
CA ALA A 220 -8.80 -12.59 -2.14
C ALA A 220 -8.53 -11.66 -3.32
N ILE A 221 -7.80 -10.56 -3.09
CA ILE A 221 -7.32 -9.66 -4.13
C ILE A 221 -6.26 -10.37 -4.96
N THR A 222 -5.09 -10.76 -4.51
CA THR A 222 -4.07 -11.49 -5.28
C THR A 222 -4.50 -12.84 -5.87
N SER A 223 -5.53 -13.53 -5.36
CA SER A 223 -6.15 -14.66 -6.08
C SER A 223 -7.12 -14.22 -7.18
N THR A 224 -7.67 -13.02 -7.09
CA THR A 224 -8.40 -12.30 -8.16
C THR A 224 -7.54 -11.25 -8.91
N VAL A 225 -6.24 -11.13 -8.57
CA VAL A 225 -5.26 -10.10 -8.98
C VAL A 225 -3.87 -10.76 -9.22
N GLY A 226 -3.81 -12.07 -9.46
CA GLY A 226 -2.61 -12.73 -9.99
C GLY A 226 -2.36 -12.32 -11.45
N ASN A 227 -1.19 -12.62 -12.03
CA ASN A 227 -0.93 -12.30 -13.46
C ASN A 227 -2.00 -12.90 -14.40
N ASP A 228 -2.67 -13.97 -13.98
CA ASP A 228 -3.73 -14.67 -14.71
C ASP A 228 -5.15 -14.15 -14.43
N SER A 229 -5.28 -13.04 -13.71
CA SER A 229 -6.57 -12.53 -13.24
C SER A 229 -7.03 -11.28 -13.98
N ILE A 230 -8.33 -10.97 -13.86
CA ILE A 230 -9.00 -9.85 -14.52
C ILE A 230 -8.29 -8.52 -14.27
N TYR A 231 -7.83 -8.22 -13.05
CA TYR A 231 -7.15 -6.95 -12.77
C TYR A 231 -5.64 -7.02 -13.03
N GLY A 232 -5.02 -8.19 -12.88
CA GLY A 232 -3.60 -8.41 -13.18
C GLY A 232 -3.29 -8.28 -14.68
N SER A 233 -4.19 -8.73 -15.55
CA SER A 233 -4.08 -8.59 -17.01
C SER A 233 -4.23 -7.15 -17.48
N ILE A 234 -5.10 -6.37 -16.83
CA ILE A 234 -5.31 -4.94 -17.10
C ILE A 234 -4.05 -4.11 -16.78
N ILE A 235 -3.45 -4.36 -15.62
CA ILE A 235 -2.31 -3.59 -15.10
C ILE A 235 -0.99 -4.01 -15.75
N SER A 236 -0.83 -5.30 -16.09
CA SER A 236 0.37 -5.80 -16.79
C SER A 236 0.40 -5.49 -18.29
N GLY A 237 -0.67 -4.90 -18.84
CA GLY A 237 -0.83 -4.71 -20.29
C GLY A 237 -1.07 -6.01 -21.07
N ASN A 238 -1.14 -7.15 -20.38
CA ASN A 238 -1.46 -8.46 -20.96
C ASN A 238 -2.98 -8.67 -21.01
N TYR A 239 -3.72 -7.73 -21.59
CA TYR A 239 -5.06 -8.05 -22.07
C TYR A 239 -4.92 -9.13 -23.15
N LEU A 240 -5.49 -10.31 -22.90
CA LEU A 240 -5.51 -11.44 -23.82
C LEU A 240 -6.43 -11.13 -25.01
N ASN A 241 -6.06 -10.24 -25.93
CA ASN A 241 -6.60 -10.23 -27.28
C ASN A 241 -5.99 -11.41 -28.04
N LYS A 242 -6.42 -12.64 -27.72
CA LYS A 242 -6.09 -13.79 -28.55
C LYS A 242 -7.10 -13.82 -29.69
N SER A 243 -6.59 -13.64 -30.90
CA SER A 243 -7.34 -13.88 -32.13
C SER A 243 -7.07 -15.31 -32.57
N GLU A 244 -8.14 -16.08 -32.73
CA GLU A 244 -8.08 -17.41 -33.32
C GLU A 244 -8.87 -17.39 -34.62
N ASN A 245 -8.22 -17.83 -35.70
CA ASN A 245 -8.82 -17.90 -37.02
C ASN A 245 -9.18 -19.34 -37.34
N GLU A 246 -10.46 -19.57 -37.62
CA GLU A 246 -10.95 -20.83 -38.20
C GLU A 246 -11.34 -20.59 -39.66
N ILE A 247 -10.88 -21.47 -40.54
CA ILE A 247 -11.15 -21.41 -41.98
C ILE A 247 -12.03 -22.59 -42.36
N PHE A 248 -13.17 -22.31 -42.98
CA PHE A 248 -14.10 -23.30 -43.48
C PHE A 248 -14.14 -23.24 -45.00
N ASN A 249 -13.73 -24.33 -45.66
CA ASN A 249 -13.98 -24.53 -47.08
C ASN A 249 -15.38 -25.14 -47.23
N LEU A 250 -16.30 -24.39 -47.84
CA LEU A 250 -17.71 -24.75 -47.94
C LEU A 250 -18.08 -25.30 -49.33
N GLU A 251 -17.12 -25.55 -50.22
CA GLU A 251 -17.37 -25.96 -51.59
C GLU A 251 -18.20 -27.26 -51.66
N GLN A 252 -17.78 -28.31 -50.96
CA GLN A 252 -18.53 -29.57 -50.91
C GLN A 252 -19.92 -29.37 -50.29
N ALA A 253 -20.01 -28.66 -49.17
CA ALA A 253 -21.27 -28.45 -48.47
C ALA A 253 -22.28 -27.63 -49.30
N ILE A 254 -21.80 -26.68 -50.11
CA ILE A 254 -22.63 -25.94 -51.06
C ILE A 254 -23.02 -26.84 -52.23
N SER A 255 -22.08 -27.63 -52.77
CA SER A 255 -22.36 -28.58 -53.85
C SER A 255 -23.46 -29.56 -53.46
N ASP A 256 -23.39 -30.14 -52.26
CA ASP A 256 -24.37 -31.11 -51.76
C ASP A 256 -25.77 -30.49 -51.62
N VAL A 257 -25.85 -29.22 -51.20
CA VAL A 257 -27.12 -28.49 -51.06
C VAL A 257 -27.75 -28.15 -52.41
N PHE A 258 -26.92 -27.93 -53.43
CA PHE A 258 -27.34 -27.56 -54.78
C PHE A 258 -27.40 -28.71 -55.78
N ASP A 259 -27.20 -29.96 -55.35
CA ASP A 259 -27.25 -31.13 -56.23
C ASP A 259 -28.59 -31.17 -57.01
N GLY A 260 -28.49 -31.04 -58.35
CA GLY A 260 -29.63 -30.98 -59.26
C GLY A 260 -30.40 -29.65 -59.29
N LYS A 261 -29.87 -28.59 -58.65
CA LYS A 261 -30.47 -27.25 -58.53
C LYS A 261 -29.47 -26.12 -58.81
N GLU A 262 -28.42 -26.40 -59.55
CA GLU A 262 -27.27 -25.51 -59.75
C GLU A 262 -27.68 -24.16 -60.36
N ASN A 263 -28.70 -24.18 -61.23
CA ASN A 263 -29.20 -22.98 -61.92
C ASN A 263 -30.14 -22.12 -61.07
N GLU A 264 -30.46 -22.51 -59.83
CA GLU A 264 -31.40 -21.77 -58.98
C GLU A 264 -30.76 -20.59 -58.24
N PHE A 265 -29.44 -20.58 -58.09
CA PHE A 265 -28.72 -19.47 -57.45
C PHE A 265 -28.48 -18.32 -58.44
N ASN A 266 -28.75 -17.08 -58.01
CA ASN A 266 -28.54 -15.88 -58.82
C ASN A 266 -28.24 -14.66 -57.92
N ASP A 267 -28.00 -13.50 -58.54
CA ASP A 267 -27.63 -12.24 -57.86
C ASP A 267 -28.63 -11.75 -56.81
N ASN A 268 -29.88 -12.20 -56.86
CA ASN A 268 -30.92 -11.82 -55.90
C ASN A 268 -31.02 -12.79 -54.72
N SER A 269 -30.32 -13.92 -54.76
CA SER A 269 -30.31 -14.92 -53.71
C SER A 269 -29.60 -14.40 -52.45
N ASN A 270 -30.05 -14.90 -51.29
CA ASN A 270 -29.50 -14.58 -49.99
C ASN A 270 -28.70 -15.77 -49.44
N ILE A 271 -27.63 -15.48 -48.71
CA ILE A 271 -26.92 -16.48 -47.91
C ILE A 271 -27.13 -16.12 -46.43
N TYR A 272 -27.60 -17.08 -45.66
CA TYR A 272 -27.74 -16.99 -44.21
C TYR A 272 -26.69 -17.88 -43.55
N ILE A 273 -25.87 -17.29 -42.71
CA ILE A 273 -24.92 -17.99 -41.84
C ILE A 273 -25.59 -18.07 -40.47
N ASP A 274 -26.14 -19.23 -40.16
CA ASP A 274 -26.91 -19.49 -38.95
C ASP A 274 -26.00 -20.12 -37.90
N PHE A 275 -25.78 -19.42 -36.79
CA PHE A 275 -25.05 -19.96 -35.67
C PHE A 275 -26.04 -20.44 -34.62
N ASN A 276 -26.16 -21.76 -34.48
CA ASN A 276 -26.81 -22.34 -33.32
C ASN A 276 -25.93 -22.09 -32.09
N TRP A 277 -26.30 -21.06 -31.33
CA TRP A 277 -25.67 -20.75 -30.07
C TRP A 277 -26.71 -20.76 -28.96
N SER A 278 -26.63 -21.77 -28.09
CA SER A 278 -27.71 -22.13 -27.17
C SER A 278 -28.06 -21.11 -26.08
N SER A 279 -27.44 -19.92 -26.00
CA SER A 279 -27.91 -18.71 -25.25
C SER A 279 -26.78 -17.73 -24.89
N SER A 280 -26.41 -16.82 -25.79
CA SER A 280 -25.62 -15.65 -25.38
C SER A 280 -26.04 -14.35 -26.08
N PRO A 281 -26.63 -13.38 -25.34
CA PRO A 281 -26.78 -12.01 -25.81
C PRO A 281 -25.49 -11.17 -25.73
N TRP A 282 -24.34 -11.76 -25.34
CA TRP A 282 -23.08 -11.04 -25.09
C TRP A 282 -22.02 -11.30 -26.17
N SER A 283 -22.38 -11.01 -27.41
CA SER A 283 -21.53 -11.23 -28.59
C SER A 283 -21.72 -10.16 -29.64
N ILE A 284 -20.64 -9.85 -30.35
CA ILE A 284 -20.60 -8.88 -31.44
C ILE A 284 -20.18 -9.61 -32.70
N PHE A 285 -20.91 -9.40 -33.79
CA PHE A 285 -20.59 -9.97 -35.09
C PHE A 285 -20.29 -8.85 -36.07
N GLU A 286 -19.16 -8.99 -36.75
CA GLU A 286 -18.79 -8.12 -37.86
C GLU A 286 -18.64 -9.00 -39.09
N ILE A 287 -19.37 -8.66 -40.16
CA ILE A 287 -19.29 -9.38 -41.42
C ILE A 287 -18.58 -8.53 -42.46
N ASN A 288 -17.56 -9.09 -43.12
CA ASN A 288 -16.78 -8.42 -44.15
C ASN A 288 -16.62 -9.32 -45.39
N TYR A 289 -16.74 -8.73 -46.56
CA TYR A 289 -16.40 -9.40 -47.81
C TYR A 289 -14.89 -9.23 -48.11
N ASN A 290 -14.21 -10.29 -48.53
CA ASN A 290 -12.81 -10.21 -48.97
C ASN A 290 -12.57 -11.01 -50.26
N GLN A 291 -12.17 -10.33 -51.33
CA GLN A 291 -11.85 -10.93 -52.64
C GLN A 291 -10.63 -11.84 -52.64
N GLU A 292 -9.71 -11.65 -51.69
CA GLU A 292 -8.47 -12.43 -51.60
C GLU A 292 -8.69 -13.84 -51.02
N LEU A 293 -9.84 -14.09 -50.38
CA LEU A 293 -10.20 -15.42 -49.91
C LEU A 293 -10.52 -16.33 -51.10
N LEU A 294 -10.22 -17.63 -50.96
CA LEU A 294 -10.63 -18.64 -51.95
C LEU A 294 -12.16 -18.65 -52.10
N ASN A 295 -12.63 -19.01 -53.29
CA ASN A 295 -14.07 -19.13 -53.55
C ASN A 295 -14.72 -20.10 -52.56
N ASN A 296 -15.92 -19.75 -52.12
CA ASN A 296 -16.73 -20.51 -51.18
C ASN A 296 -16.04 -20.77 -49.83
N THR A 297 -15.21 -19.82 -49.39
CA THR A 297 -14.51 -19.90 -48.12
C THR A 297 -15.08 -18.89 -47.12
N LEU A 298 -15.17 -19.35 -45.87
CA LEU A 298 -15.56 -18.56 -44.71
C LEU A 298 -14.43 -18.58 -43.69
N THR A 299 -13.95 -17.41 -43.27
CA THR A 299 -13.01 -17.27 -42.16
C THR A 299 -13.72 -16.65 -40.98
N ILE A 300 -13.64 -17.28 -39.82
CA ILE A 300 -14.19 -16.77 -38.58
C ILE A 300 -13.02 -16.46 -37.64
N GLU A 301 -12.79 -15.16 -37.43
CA GLU A 301 -11.85 -14.64 -36.46
C GLU A 301 -12.56 -14.45 -35.12
N LYS A 302 -12.14 -15.21 -34.12
CA LYS A 302 -12.70 -15.17 -32.76
C LYS A 302 -11.80 -14.33 -31.88
N ASN A 303 -12.34 -13.22 -31.35
CA ASN A 303 -11.65 -12.37 -30.38
C ASN A 303 -12.27 -12.55 -29.00
N PHE A 304 -11.48 -13.13 -28.09
CA PHE A 304 -11.87 -13.41 -26.72
C PHE A 304 -11.04 -12.59 -25.74
N ASN A 305 -11.56 -12.31 -24.54
CA ASN A 305 -10.89 -11.55 -23.47
C ASN A 305 -10.83 -12.34 -22.14
N PHE A 306 -10.46 -13.63 -22.19
CA PHE A 306 -10.31 -14.50 -21.01
C PHE A 306 -9.15 -15.51 -21.18
N LYS A 307 -8.87 -16.31 -20.14
CA LYS A 307 -7.72 -17.24 -20.04
C LYS A 307 -7.61 -18.18 -21.26
N GLN A 308 -6.41 -18.30 -21.84
CA GLN A 308 -6.13 -19.07 -23.06
C GLN A 308 -6.69 -20.51 -23.06
N THR A 309 -6.62 -21.20 -21.93
CA THR A 309 -7.10 -22.59 -21.78
C THR A 309 -8.60 -22.75 -22.00
N LEU A 310 -9.38 -21.67 -21.86
CA LEU A 310 -10.81 -21.68 -22.18
C LEU A 310 -11.05 -21.41 -23.67
N GLY A 311 -10.15 -20.68 -24.35
CA GLY A 311 -10.24 -20.36 -25.78
C GLY A 311 -10.17 -21.62 -26.64
N ASP A 312 -9.26 -22.53 -26.29
CA ASP A 312 -9.11 -23.83 -26.98
C ASP A 312 -10.37 -24.73 -26.87
N GLN A 313 -11.31 -24.39 -25.98
CA GLN A 313 -12.58 -25.09 -25.81
C GLN A 313 -13.73 -24.46 -26.62
N PHE A 314 -13.50 -23.32 -27.27
CA PHE A 314 -14.44 -22.73 -28.24
C PHE A 314 -14.22 -23.37 -29.59
N VAL A 315 -15.12 -24.28 -29.95
CA VAL A 315 -15.09 -24.97 -31.24
C VAL A 315 -16.29 -24.54 -32.06
N ILE A 316 -16.05 -24.01 -33.25
CA ILE A 316 -17.10 -23.78 -34.24
C ILE A 316 -17.08 -24.98 -35.18
N THR A 317 -18.19 -25.72 -35.24
CA THR A 317 -18.34 -26.83 -36.18
C THR A 317 -19.42 -26.52 -37.18
N GLN A 318 -19.14 -26.81 -38.45
CA GLN A 318 -20.18 -26.77 -39.46
C GLN A 318 -21.13 -27.96 -39.27
N ASN A 319 -22.44 -27.71 -39.35
CA ASN A 319 -23.46 -28.76 -39.33
C ASN A 319 -23.98 -28.98 -40.75
N THR A 320 -23.23 -29.74 -41.55
CA THR A 320 -23.50 -29.96 -42.97
C THR A 320 -24.88 -30.54 -43.25
N GLU A 321 -25.34 -31.47 -42.41
CA GLU A 321 -26.65 -32.12 -42.53
C GLU A 321 -27.83 -31.15 -42.36
N LYS A 322 -27.61 -30.01 -41.70
CA LYS A 322 -28.63 -28.97 -41.52
C LYS A 322 -28.58 -27.89 -42.59
N ASN A 323 -27.60 -27.90 -43.50
CA ASN A 323 -27.57 -26.93 -44.58
C ASN A 323 -28.68 -27.23 -45.58
N TYR A 324 -29.35 -26.19 -46.07
CA TYR A 324 -30.41 -26.38 -47.06
C TYR A 324 -30.59 -25.15 -47.94
N TRP A 325 -31.21 -25.39 -49.09
CA TRP A 325 -31.64 -24.36 -50.03
C TRP A 325 -33.16 -24.22 -49.99
N ASN A 326 -33.63 -22.99 -49.89
CA ASN A 326 -35.04 -22.65 -49.99
C ASN A 326 -35.29 -21.71 -51.17
N LYS A 327 -35.95 -22.21 -52.22
CA LYS A 327 -36.31 -21.42 -53.39
C LYS A 327 -37.46 -20.47 -53.04
N ASN A 328 -37.34 -19.20 -53.40
CA ASN A 328 -38.46 -18.28 -53.25
C ASN A 328 -39.42 -18.45 -54.43
N THR A 329 -40.64 -18.92 -54.19
CA THR A 329 -41.63 -19.12 -55.25
C THR A 329 -42.12 -17.80 -55.87
N ASN A 330 -41.95 -16.68 -55.16
CA ASN A 330 -42.51 -15.38 -55.55
C ASN A 330 -41.44 -14.38 -56.04
N ALA A 331 -40.16 -14.77 -56.05
CA ALA A 331 -39.06 -13.92 -56.52
C ALA A 331 -38.04 -14.73 -57.31
N ASN A 332 -37.33 -14.08 -58.26
CA ASN A 332 -36.20 -14.70 -58.92
C ASN A 332 -35.05 -14.87 -57.92
N GLY A 333 -34.90 -16.06 -57.32
CA GLY A 333 -33.83 -16.41 -56.40
C GLY A 333 -34.29 -17.31 -55.24
N GLY A 334 -33.43 -17.45 -54.24
CA GLY A 334 -33.72 -18.23 -53.05
C GLY A 334 -32.81 -17.87 -51.88
N SER A 335 -32.82 -18.71 -50.86
CA SER A 335 -32.04 -18.52 -49.64
C SER A 335 -31.26 -19.79 -49.34
N LEU A 336 -29.93 -19.66 -49.27
CA LEU A 336 -29.02 -20.70 -48.81
C LEU A 336 -28.81 -20.54 -47.31
N TYR A 337 -28.98 -21.61 -46.55
CA TYR A 337 -28.78 -21.64 -45.10
C TYR A 337 -27.57 -22.51 -44.76
N LEU A 338 -26.53 -21.88 -44.23
CA LEU A 338 -25.29 -22.52 -43.78
C LEU A 338 -25.30 -22.52 -42.26
N ASN A 339 -25.38 -23.71 -41.67
CA ASN A 339 -25.57 -23.90 -40.24
C ASN A 339 -24.25 -24.24 -39.56
N PHE A 340 -23.96 -23.51 -38.51
CA PHE A 340 -22.80 -23.67 -37.66
C PHE A 340 -23.25 -23.88 -36.22
N ASN A 341 -22.50 -24.68 -35.47
CA ASN A 341 -22.70 -24.90 -34.05
C ASN A 341 -21.51 -24.31 -33.30
N ILE A 342 -21.78 -23.45 -32.33
CA ILE A 342 -20.76 -22.92 -31.44
C ILE A 342 -20.81 -23.72 -30.14
N SER A 343 -19.80 -24.57 -29.93
CA SER A 343 -19.60 -25.25 -28.65
C SER A 343 -18.65 -24.43 -27.79
N ALA A 344 -19.09 -24.07 -26.58
CA ALA A 344 -18.29 -23.35 -25.61
C ALA A 344 -18.55 -23.89 -24.20
N PRO A 345 -17.56 -23.80 -23.29
CA PRO A 345 -17.77 -24.13 -21.88
C PRO A 345 -18.83 -23.23 -21.27
N TRP A 346 -19.70 -23.81 -20.43
CA TRP A 346 -20.77 -23.05 -19.75
C TRP A 346 -20.24 -21.89 -18.90
N ASN A 347 -19.02 -22.03 -18.36
CA ASN A 347 -18.36 -21.03 -17.52
C ASN A 347 -17.67 -19.92 -18.31
N ALA A 348 -17.40 -20.10 -19.61
CA ALA A 348 -16.71 -19.10 -20.42
C ALA A 348 -17.53 -17.80 -20.58
N LYS A 349 -18.86 -17.92 -20.51
CA LYS A 349 -19.80 -16.78 -20.47
C LYS A 349 -19.60 -15.89 -19.25
N PHE A 350 -19.38 -16.48 -18.08
CA PHE A 350 -19.25 -15.76 -16.81
C PHE A 350 -17.85 -15.15 -16.61
N LEU A 351 -16.87 -15.63 -17.36
CA LEU A 351 -15.47 -15.22 -17.27
C LEU A 351 -15.08 -14.19 -18.33
N SER A 352 -15.97 -13.88 -19.29
CA SER A 352 -15.72 -12.88 -20.33
C SER A 352 -16.01 -11.47 -19.82
N ILE A 353 -14.97 -10.63 -19.77
CA ILE A 353 -15.06 -9.23 -19.29
C ILE A 353 -15.74 -8.32 -20.34
N THR A 354 -15.64 -8.67 -21.63
CA THR A 354 -16.25 -7.95 -22.76
C THR A 354 -17.07 -8.91 -23.63
N PRO A 355 -17.92 -8.40 -24.54
CA PRO A 355 -18.57 -9.25 -25.54
C PRO A 355 -17.54 -10.03 -26.35
N ILE A 356 -17.86 -11.28 -26.69
CA ILE A 356 -17.04 -12.07 -27.60
C ILE A 356 -17.27 -11.52 -29.01
N LYS A 357 -16.19 -11.09 -29.67
CA LYS A 357 -16.28 -10.50 -31.00
C LYS A 357 -15.90 -11.54 -32.05
N TYR A 358 -16.84 -11.85 -32.93
CA TYR A 358 -16.64 -12.72 -34.09
C TYR A 358 -16.58 -11.87 -35.35
N LYS A 359 -15.44 -11.88 -36.01
CA LYS A 359 -15.25 -11.22 -37.29
C LYS A 359 -15.28 -12.26 -38.39
N ILE A 360 -16.35 -12.23 -39.17
CA ILE A 360 -16.66 -13.18 -40.22
C ILE A 360 -16.22 -12.55 -41.54
N THR A 361 -15.28 -13.19 -42.21
CA THR A 361 -14.81 -12.78 -43.54
C THR A 361 -15.21 -13.85 -44.55
N TYR A 362 -15.84 -13.47 -45.66
CA TYR A 362 -16.36 -14.43 -46.63
C TYR A 362 -15.99 -14.09 -48.08
N ASN A 363 -15.93 -15.12 -48.92
CA ASN A 363 -16.00 -15.02 -50.37
C ASN A 363 -16.88 -16.15 -50.92
N PHE A 364 -18.11 -15.83 -51.33
CA PHE A 364 -19.06 -16.80 -51.87
C PHE A 364 -19.28 -16.57 -53.36
N THR A 365 -18.93 -17.58 -54.15
CA THR A 365 -19.12 -17.61 -55.60
C THR A 365 -19.72 -18.97 -55.95
N ILE A 366 -21.04 -18.99 -56.18
CA ILE A 366 -21.79 -20.22 -56.42
C ILE A 366 -22.14 -20.24 -57.90
N ASN A 367 -21.67 -21.27 -58.61
CA ASN A 367 -21.89 -21.46 -60.05
C ASN A 367 -21.51 -20.23 -60.90
N GLY A 368 -20.40 -19.57 -60.54
CA GLY A 368 -19.90 -18.37 -61.23
C GLY A 368 -20.62 -17.07 -60.84
N VAL A 369 -21.62 -17.13 -59.96
CA VAL A 369 -22.35 -15.97 -59.47
C VAL A 369 -21.87 -15.57 -58.08
N GLN A 370 -21.43 -14.33 -57.93
CA GLN A 370 -20.96 -13.80 -56.66
C GLN A 370 -22.14 -13.43 -55.74
N ALA A 371 -22.11 -13.90 -54.50
CA ALA A 371 -23.16 -13.57 -53.53
C ALA A 371 -23.05 -12.11 -53.06
N LYS A 372 -24.12 -11.33 -53.27
CA LYS A 372 -24.20 -9.92 -52.87
C LYS A 372 -24.85 -9.70 -51.51
N LYS A 373 -25.64 -10.66 -51.03
CA LYS A 373 -26.45 -10.54 -49.81
C LYS A 373 -26.14 -11.68 -48.85
N VAL A 374 -25.34 -11.38 -47.84
CA VAL A 374 -24.96 -12.33 -46.79
C VAL A 374 -25.37 -11.79 -45.44
N PHE A 375 -26.08 -12.61 -44.67
CA PHE A 375 -26.62 -12.27 -43.37
C PHE A 375 -26.16 -13.28 -42.31
N VAL A 376 -25.95 -12.81 -41.09
CA VAL A 376 -25.60 -13.65 -39.94
C VAL A 376 -26.78 -13.69 -38.97
N ARG A 377 -27.16 -14.87 -38.49
CA ARG A 377 -28.32 -15.07 -37.58
C ARG A 377 -27.98 -16.04 -36.43
N PHE A 378 -28.76 -15.95 -35.35
CA PHE A 378 -28.63 -16.74 -34.12
C PHE A 378 -29.94 -17.44 -33.77
#